data_AF-A0A815VYF3-F1
#
_entry.id   AF-A0A815VYF3-F1
#
_cell.length_a   1.000
_cell.length_b   1.000
_cell.length_c   1.000
_cell.angle_alpha   90.00
_cell.angle_beta   90.00
_cell.angle_gamma   90.00
#
_symmetry.space_group_name_H-M   'P 1'
#
loop_
_entity.id
_entity.type
_entity.pdbx_description
1 polymer ?
#
loop_
_entity_poly.entity_id
_entity_poly.type
_entity_poly.pdbx_seq_one_letter_code
_entity_poly.pdbx_strand_id
1 'polypeptide(L)'
;RLVNLSVQLFSNTNITIQAINEYYLIEIILSSIYAIFSNIKTNCQLQKSEENHHLVISENDFSRNMYYWPIVSDVLNVLSHEYASRKFFLEKKYFLTWNEIMSWFQGMSVNHNDIQSEFFLQTNTNYLFAFTAENECCAMTLWTIIAHIMKQDFLEMTSMVINQLFIAIKEWFSDIGFEQYTDIIKDQVTFHLPLHRYISILTYMSMNYQNGELHNLFPIKNERFLLNLAIFPLKIQVVKYEIMTNAIWSYYGYEMQIQSNMYSSIRGNICSYMNDADIFLLQIISTLVNTNTFMQMFFKSFYIPGWLVQNTEKNLALEKSSYITLLEGSLIVLSTIVAFTPHLGRVI
;
A
#
# COMPACT_ATOMS: atom_id res chain seq x y z
N ARG A 1 -13.89 -4.90 -29.24
CA ARG A 1 -13.70 -3.44 -29.22
C ARG A 1 -14.54 -2.90 -28.06
N LEU A 2 -13.94 -2.73 -26.87
CA LEU A 2 -14.62 -2.05 -25.76
C LEU A 2 -14.76 -0.58 -26.16
N VAL A 3 -15.98 -0.05 -26.15
CA VAL A 3 -16.25 1.36 -26.44
C VAL A 3 -16.20 2.10 -25.12
N ASN A 4 -15.39 3.15 -25.02
CA ASN A 4 -15.39 4.09 -23.89
C ASN A 4 -16.72 4.87 -23.89
N LEU A 5 -17.80 4.24 -23.42
CA LEU A 5 -19.12 4.84 -23.29
C LEU A 5 -19.22 5.75 -22.05
N SER A 6 -18.29 5.61 -21.10
CA SER A 6 -18.41 6.13 -19.73
C SER A 6 -18.22 7.63 -19.56
N VAL A 7 -17.20 8.24 -20.16
CA VAL A 7 -16.91 9.66 -19.93
C VAL A 7 -18.08 10.53 -20.41
N GLN A 8 -18.72 10.16 -21.52
CA GLN A 8 -19.85 10.93 -22.06
C GLN A 8 -21.14 10.67 -21.28
N LEU A 9 -21.45 9.40 -20.96
CA LEU A 9 -22.67 9.05 -20.23
C LEU A 9 -22.64 9.48 -18.77
N PHE A 10 -21.52 9.24 -18.08
CA PHE A 10 -21.37 9.51 -16.65
C PHE A 10 -20.88 10.93 -16.36
N SER A 11 -20.78 11.80 -17.36
CA SER A 11 -20.60 13.24 -17.10
C SER A 11 -21.86 13.88 -16.50
N ASN A 12 -23.04 13.30 -16.75
CA ASN A 12 -24.31 13.82 -16.26
C ASN A 12 -24.71 13.13 -14.95
N THR A 13 -24.86 13.92 -13.88
CA THR A 13 -25.21 13.42 -12.54
C THR A 13 -26.55 12.70 -12.49
N ASN A 14 -27.59 13.22 -13.16
CA ASN A 14 -28.92 12.60 -13.13
C ASN A 14 -28.94 11.24 -13.82
N ILE A 15 -28.30 11.15 -14.99
CA ILE A 15 -28.16 9.88 -15.72
C ILE A 15 -27.37 8.87 -14.89
N THR A 16 -26.29 9.32 -14.24
CA THR A 16 -25.46 8.47 -13.39
C THR A 16 -26.25 7.94 -12.19
N ILE A 17 -26.98 8.80 -11.48
CA ILE A 17 -27.83 8.39 -10.36
C ILE A 17 -28.91 7.40 -10.81
N GLN A 18 -29.54 7.65 -11.96
CA GLN A 18 -30.53 6.74 -12.54
C GLN A 18 -29.90 5.38 -12.86
N ALA A 19 -28.74 5.36 -13.51
CA ALA A 19 -28.00 4.12 -13.82
C ALA A 19 -27.63 3.32 -12.55
N ILE A 20 -27.21 4.02 -11.49
CA ILE A 20 -26.88 3.40 -10.20
C ILE A 20 -28.13 2.77 -9.55
N ASN A 21 -29.29 3.44 -9.62
CA ASN A 21 -30.48 3.03 -8.88
C ASN A 21 -31.36 2.04 -9.64
N GLU A 22 -31.55 2.24 -10.94
CA GLU A 22 -32.46 1.42 -11.76
C GLU A 22 -31.74 0.23 -12.40
N TYR A 23 -30.43 0.36 -12.66
CA TYR A 23 -29.66 -0.64 -13.42
C TYR A 23 -28.47 -1.21 -12.64
N TYR A 24 -28.38 -0.95 -11.34
CA TYR A 24 -27.35 -1.50 -10.45
C TYR A 24 -25.91 -1.28 -10.96
N LEU A 25 -25.65 -0.12 -11.57
CA LEU A 25 -24.39 0.14 -12.28
C LEU A 25 -23.12 -0.14 -11.46
N ILE A 26 -23.07 0.30 -10.19
CA ILE A 26 -21.90 0.06 -9.30
C ILE A 26 -21.65 -1.44 -9.13
N GLU A 27 -22.71 -2.23 -8.98
CA GLU A 27 -22.62 -3.68 -8.79
C GLU A 27 -22.08 -4.38 -10.04
N ILE A 28 -22.58 -3.99 -11.21
CA ILE A 28 -22.13 -4.54 -12.50
C ILE A 28 -20.64 -4.25 -12.71
N ILE A 29 -20.23 -3.00 -12.47
CA ILE A 29 -18.83 -2.60 -12.65
C ILE A 29 -17.93 -3.33 -11.65
N LEU A 30 -18.28 -3.35 -10.36
CA LEU A 30 -17.51 -4.07 -9.33
C LEU A 30 -17.40 -5.56 -9.63
N SER A 31 -18.49 -6.21 -10.03
CA SER A 31 -18.49 -7.63 -10.39
C SER A 31 -17.60 -7.90 -11.62
N SER A 32 -17.54 -6.96 -12.56
CA SER A 32 -16.70 -7.07 -13.75
C SER A 32 -15.21 -6.96 -13.38
N ILE A 33 -14.85 -5.98 -12.53
CA ILE A 33 -13.48 -5.84 -12.01
C ILE A 33 -13.08 -7.08 -11.20
N TYR A 34 -13.96 -7.53 -10.32
CA TYR A 34 -13.75 -8.73 -9.52
C TYR A 34 -13.45 -9.93 -10.41
N ALA A 35 -14.28 -10.19 -11.42
CA ALA A 35 -14.11 -11.33 -12.34
C ALA A 35 -12.80 -11.24 -13.14
N ILE A 36 -12.37 -10.05 -13.52
CA ILE A 36 -11.10 -9.85 -14.25
C ILE A 36 -9.93 -10.20 -13.34
N PHE A 37 -9.87 -9.60 -12.15
CA PHE A 37 -8.74 -9.81 -11.25
C PHE A 37 -8.73 -11.20 -10.63
N SER A 38 -9.89 -11.80 -10.37
CA SER A 38 -9.98 -13.17 -9.87
C SER A 38 -9.37 -14.21 -10.81
N ASN A 39 -9.39 -13.95 -12.12
CA ASN A 39 -8.88 -14.86 -13.15
C ASN A 39 -7.36 -14.79 -13.34
N ILE A 40 -6.70 -13.79 -12.76
CA ILE A 40 -5.25 -13.58 -12.90
C ILE A 40 -4.52 -13.64 -11.56
N LYS A 41 -5.10 -14.32 -10.57
CA LYS A 41 -4.49 -14.49 -9.25
C LYS A 41 -3.39 -15.54 -9.27
N THR A 42 -2.34 -15.31 -8.47
CA THR A 42 -1.24 -16.23 -8.21
C THR A 42 -0.97 -16.27 -6.71
N ASN A 43 -0.18 -17.26 -6.27
CA ASN A 43 0.22 -17.35 -4.88
C ASN A 43 1.17 -16.20 -4.52
N CYS A 44 0.89 -15.51 -3.42
CA CYS A 44 1.78 -14.52 -2.83
C CYS A 44 3.11 -15.18 -2.44
N GLN A 45 4.23 -14.53 -2.78
CA GLN A 45 5.58 -15.01 -2.44
C GLN A 45 6.16 -14.33 -1.19
N LEU A 46 5.35 -13.54 -0.49
CA LEU A 46 5.79 -12.81 0.70
C LEU A 46 5.88 -13.76 1.91
N GLN A 47 6.84 -13.51 2.79
CA GLN A 47 7.15 -14.41 3.91
C GLN A 47 7.47 -15.84 3.42
N LYS A 48 7.01 -16.86 4.14
CA LYS A 48 7.24 -18.26 3.79
C LYS A 48 6.14 -18.74 2.85
N SER A 49 6.48 -18.91 1.57
CA SER A 49 5.55 -19.33 0.51
C SER A 49 4.76 -20.61 0.85
N GLU A 50 5.33 -21.55 1.60
CA GLU A 50 4.66 -22.81 2.00
C GLU A 50 3.55 -22.62 3.05
N GLU A 51 3.69 -21.62 3.92
CA GLU A 51 2.73 -21.26 4.97
C GLU A 51 1.80 -20.12 4.50
N ASN A 52 2.03 -19.58 3.28
CA ASN A 52 1.29 -18.46 2.71
C ASN A 52 0.12 -18.96 1.86
N HIS A 53 -1.09 -18.55 2.23
CA HIS A 53 -2.35 -18.83 1.53
C HIS A 53 -2.94 -17.58 0.85
N HIS A 54 -2.27 -16.44 0.96
CA HIS A 54 -2.68 -15.20 0.33
C HIS A 54 -2.51 -15.26 -1.19
N LEU A 55 -3.50 -14.74 -1.91
CA LEU A 55 -3.46 -14.64 -3.36
C LEU A 55 -3.29 -13.19 -3.79
N VAL A 56 -2.42 -12.98 -4.78
CA VAL A 56 -2.14 -11.66 -5.36
C VAL A 56 -2.37 -11.67 -6.85
N ILE A 57 -2.52 -10.50 -7.46
CA ILE A 57 -2.61 -10.36 -8.91
C ILE A 57 -1.24 -10.66 -9.55
N SER A 58 -1.26 -11.46 -10.63
CA SER A 58 -0.10 -11.72 -11.48
C SER A 58 0.30 -10.49 -12.27
N GLU A 59 1.47 -9.90 -11.99
CA GLU A 59 2.02 -8.84 -12.84
C GLU A 59 2.29 -9.31 -14.29
N ASN A 60 2.58 -10.61 -14.47
CA ASN A 60 2.86 -11.22 -15.77
C ASN A 60 1.60 -11.32 -16.65
N ASP A 61 0.46 -11.63 -16.05
CA ASP A 61 -0.81 -11.72 -16.79
C ASP A 61 -1.45 -10.34 -16.96
N PHE A 62 -1.15 -9.42 -16.05
CA PHE A 62 -1.56 -8.02 -16.13
C PHE A 62 -1.00 -7.33 -17.38
N SER A 63 0.30 -7.51 -17.66
CA SER A 63 0.99 -6.85 -18.78
C SER A 63 0.55 -7.32 -20.16
N ARG A 64 -0.05 -8.51 -20.26
CA ARG A 64 -0.41 -9.11 -21.56
C ARG A 64 -1.70 -8.57 -22.18
N ASN A 65 -2.62 -8.04 -21.37
CA ASN A 65 -4.01 -7.93 -21.80
C ASN A 65 -4.72 -6.59 -21.49
N MET A 66 -4.31 -5.81 -20.48
CA MET A 66 -4.87 -4.49 -20.07
C MET A 66 -6.40 -4.29 -20.19
N TYR A 67 -7.20 -5.36 -20.22
CA TYR A 67 -8.65 -5.29 -20.46
C TYR A 67 -9.42 -4.66 -19.29
N TYR A 68 -8.76 -4.52 -18.13
CA TYR A 68 -9.32 -3.89 -16.93
C TYR A 68 -9.46 -2.37 -17.08
N TRP A 69 -8.59 -1.72 -17.87
CA TRP A 69 -8.44 -0.26 -17.86
C TRP A 69 -9.72 0.50 -18.21
N PRO A 70 -10.51 0.11 -19.24
CA PRO A 70 -11.79 0.76 -19.52
C PRO A 70 -12.75 0.68 -18.33
N ILE A 71 -12.82 -0.47 -17.64
CA ILE A 71 -13.76 -0.68 -16.54
C ILE A 71 -13.33 0.10 -15.29
N VAL A 72 -12.02 0.19 -15.02
CA VAL A 72 -11.50 1.06 -13.95
C VAL A 72 -11.78 2.53 -14.25
N SER A 73 -11.61 2.96 -15.49
CA SER A 73 -12.01 4.31 -15.92
C SER A 73 -13.51 4.56 -15.71
N ASP A 74 -14.36 3.57 -16.01
CA ASP A 74 -15.80 3.65 -15.76
C ASP A 74 -16.11 3.82 -14.26
N VAL A 75 -15.46 3.05 -13.37
CA VAL A 75 -15.58 3.23 -11.91
C VAL A 75 -15.23 4.66 -11.52
N LEU A 76 -14.08 5.17 -11.95
CA LEU A 76 -13.61 6.49 -11.57
C LEU A 76 -14.58 7.60 -11.99
N ASN A 77 -15.12 7.50 -13.21
CA ASN A 77 -16.13 8.44 -13.70
C ASN A 77 -17.42 8.36 -12.88
N VAL A 78 -17.90 7.16 -12.53
CA VAL A 78 -19.07 6.99 -11.68
C VAL A 78 -18.83 7.54 -10.28
N LEU A 79 -17.67 7.25 -9.68
CA LEU A 79 -17.32 7.67 -8.32
C LEU A 79 -16.98 9.17 -8.21
N SER A 80 -16.80 9.88 -9.33
CA SER A 80 -16.65 11.34 -9.36
C SER A 80 -17.93 12.12 -9.00
N HIS A 81 -19.03 11.41 -8.74
CA HIS A 81 -20.28 11.98 -8.22
C HIS A 81 -20.42 11.64 -6.74
N GLU A 82 -20.65 12.65 -5.90
CA GLU A 82 -20.78 12.49 -4.44
C GLU A 82 -21.81 11.40 -4.06
N TYR A 83 -22.96 11.34 -4.75
CA TYR A 83 -23.96 10.30 -4.50
C TYR A 83 -23.40 8.88 -4.65
N ALA A 84 -22.61 8.66 -5.70
CA ALA A 84 -22.01 7.37 -5.99
C ALA A 84 -20.92 7.01 -4.97
N SER A 85 -20.01 7.95 -4.65
CA SER A 85 -18.93 7.71 -3.67
C SER A 85 -19.48 7.43 -2.27
N ARG A 86 -20.54 8.15 -1.87
CA ARG A 86 -21.25 7.86 -0.62
C ARG A 86 -21.88 6.48 -0.62
N LYS A 87 -22.62 6.14 -1.68
CA LYS A 87 -23.27 4.84 -1.80
C LYS A 87 -22.24 3.70 -1.83
N PHE A 88 -21.09 3.92 -2.46
CA PHE A 88 -19.99 2.95 -2.54
C PHE A 88 -19.43 2.56 -1.16
N PHE A 89 -19.21 3.54 -0.27
CA PHE A 89 -18.71 3.27 1.09
C PHE A 89 -19.80 2.87 2.10
N LEU A 90 -21.03 3.37 1.97
CA LEU A 90 -22.13 3.02 2.88
C LEU A 90 -22.69 1.62 2.61
N GLU A 91 -22.72 1.19 1.36
CA GLU A 91 -23.20 -0.14 1.00
C GLU A 91 -22.14 -1.18 1.30
N LYS A 92 -22.32 -1.90 2.41
CA LYS A 92 -21.40 -2.94 2.88
C LYS A 92 -20.97 -3.90 1.78
N LYS A 93 -21.88 -4.31 0.89
CA LYS A 93 -21.56 -5.22 -0.23
C LYS A 93 -20.52 -4.64 -1.18
N TYR A 94 -20.65 -3.36 -1.55
CA TYR A 94 -19.76 -2.72 -2.52
C TYR A 94 -18.37 -2.53 -1.92
N PHE A 95 -18.32 -2.03 -0.68
CA PHE A 95 -17.06 -1.86 0.01
C PHE A 95 -16.34 -3.19 0.26
N LEU A 96 -17.05 -4.25 0.68
CA LEU A 96 -16.42 -5.56 0.90
C LEU A 96 -15.86 -6.16 -0.38
N THR A 97 -16.60 -6.10 -1.50
CA THR A 97 -16.09 -6.54 -2.81
C THR A 97 -14.87 -5.73 -3.23
N TRP A 98 -14.89 -4.41 -3.04
CA TRP A 98 -13.73 -3.56 -3.32
C TRP A 98 -12.53 -3.90 -2.43
N ASN A 99 -12.77 -4.13 -1.15
CA ASN A 99 -11.75 -4.50 -0.17
C ASN A 99 -11.09 -5.85 -0.50
N GLU A 100 -11.87 -6.81 -1.01
CA GLU A 100 -11.33 -8.08 -1.52
C GLU A 100 -10.49 -7.88 -2.79
N ILE A 101 -10.91 -7.00 -3.71
CA ILE A 101 -10.10 -6.65 -4.89
C ILE A 101 -8.77 -6.00 -4.44
N MET A 102 -8.82 -5.05 -3.51
CA MET A 102 -7.63 -4.38 -2.98
C MET A 102 -6.69 -5.33 -2.27
N SER A 103 -7.20 -6.37 -1.59
CA SER A 103 -6.34 -7.35 -0.93
C SER A 103 -5.49 -8.15 -1.91
N TRP A 104 -5.93 -8.34 -3.16
CA TRP A 104 -5.11 -8.99 -4.20
C TRP A 104 -3.97 -8.11 -4.73
N PHE A 105 -4.00 -6.79 -4.49
CA PHE A 105 -2.84 -5.91 -4.71
C PHE A 105 -1.90 -5.88 -3.49
N GLN A 106 -2.41 -6.23 -2.31
CA GLN A 106 -1.63 -6.22 -1.07
C GLN A 106 -0.56 -7.31 -1.10
N GLY A 107 0.71 -6.90 -1.12
CA GLY A 107 1.85 -7.81 -1.09
C GLY A 107 2.20 -8.47 -2.43
N MET A 108 1.76 -7.90 -3.56
CA MET A 108 2.16 -8.36 -4.89
C MET A 108 3.62 -7.97 -5.23
N SER A 109 4.15 -8.51 -6.33
CA SER A 109 5.48 -8.16 -6.88
C SER A 109 6.59 -8.17 -5.83
N VAL A 110 6.74 -9.31 -5.16
CA VAL A 110 7.75 -9.50 -4.11
C VAL A 110 9.13 -9.62 -4.76
N ASN A 111 10.02 -8.73 -4.36
CA ASN A 111 11.43 -8.75 -4.74
C ASN A 111 12.19 -9.62 -3.73
N HIS A 112 13.09 -10.48 -4.23
CA HIS A 112 13.91 -11.37 -3.42
C HIS A 112 15.39 -11.02 -3.59
N ASN A 113 16.13 -11.00 -2.48
CA ASN A 113 17.57 -10.79 -2.47
C ASN A 113 18.33 -12.14 -2.38
N ASP A 114 18.04 -13.09 -3.28
CA ASP A 114 18.71 -14.39 -3.33
C ASP A 114 19.71 -14.46 -4.50
N ILE A 115 20.83 -15.15 -4.30
CA ILE A 115 21.92 -15.36 -5.27
C ILE A 115 21.51 -16.41 -6.31
N GLN A 116 20.61 -17.34 -5.97
CA GLN A 116 20.21 -18.44 -6.89
C GLN A 116 19.28 -18.02 -8.04
N SER A 117 18.81 -16.78 -8.05
CA SER A 117 17.92 -16.25 -9.07
C SER A 117 18.64 -15.67 -10.29
N GLU A 118 19.93 -16.00 -10.49
CA GLU A 118 20.72 -15.73 -11.71
C GLU A 118 19.99 -16.15 -13.01
N PHE A 119 19.02 -17.08 -12.93
CA PHE A 119 18.25 -17.55 -14.07
C PHE A 119 17.18 -16.56 -14.59
N PHE A 120 16.88 -15.48 -13.84
CA PHE A 120 15.84 -14.51 -14.18
C PHE A 120 16.36 -13.14 -14.63
N LEU A 121 17.57 -13.09 -15.23
CA LEU A 121 18.09 -11.94 -15.99
C LEU A 121 17.31 -11.65 -17.29
N GLN A 122 16.00 -11.88 -17.31
CA GLN A 122 15.11 -11.26 -18.28
C GLN A 122 14.71 -9.92 -17.71
N THR A 123 15.06 -8.85 -18.40
CA THR A 123 14.59 -7.48 -18.15
C THR A 123 13.06 -7.49 -18.02
N ASN A 124 12.57 -7.69 -16.81
CA ASN A 124 11.15 -7.91 -16.57
C ASN A 124 10.56 -6.56 -16.19
N THR A 125 9.98 -5.85 -17.16
CA THR A 125 9.31 -4.58 -16.91
C THR A 125 7.93 -4.75 -16.27
N ASN A 126 7.53 -5.96 -15.87
CA ASN A 126 6.21 -6.22 -15.28
C ASN A 126 5.98 -5.48 -13.96
N TYR A 127 7.03 -5.14 -13.21
CA TYR A 127 6.90 -4.25 -12.04
C TYR A 127 6.28 -2.88 -12.41
N LEU A 128 6.55 -2.33 -13.61
CA LEU A 128 5.96 -1.06 -14.05
C LEU A 128 4.44 -1.18 -14.17
N PHE A 129 3.96 -2.32 -14.63
CA PHE A 129 2.54 -2.61 -14.71
C PHE A 129 1.93 -2.74 -13.32
N ALA A 130 2.60 -3.40 -12.37
CA ALA A 130 2.13 -3.49 -10.98
C ALA A 130 1.95 -2.11 -10.32
N PHE A 131 2.94 -1.22 -10.45
CA PHE A 131 2.85 0.16 -9.94
C PHE A 131 1.72 0.95 -10.63
N THR A 132 1.60 0.83 -11.94
CA THR A 132 0.52 1.49 -12.71
C THR A 132 -0.84 0.98 -12.29
N ALA A 133 -0.98 -0.34 -12.13
CA ALA A 133 -2.19 -1.02 -11.73
C ALA A 133 -2.68 -0.57 -10.35
N GLU A 134 -1.80 -0.60 -9.35
CA GLU A 134 -2.15 -0.17 -7.99
C GLU A 134 -2.53 1.31 -8.00
N ASN A 135 -1.80 2.16 -8.74
CA ASN A 135 -2.14 3.56 -8.84
C ASN A 135 -3.52 3.80 -9.47
N GLU A 136 -3.78 3.22 -10.64
CA GLU A 136 -5.04 3.40 -11.37
C GLU A 136 -6.23 2.79 -10.64
N CYS A 137 -6.07 1.60 -10.06
CA CYS A 137 -7.15 0.90 -9.38
C CYS A 137 -7.33 1.40 -7.96
N CYS A 138 -6.29 1.39 -7.14
CA CYS A 138 -6.39 1.67 -5.71
C CYS A 138 -6.27 3.17 -5.42
N ALA A 139 -5.19 3.82 -5.86
CA ALA A 139 -4.91 5.20 -5.49
C ALA A 139 -5.93 6.18 -6.08
N MET A 140 -6.17 6.12 -7.38
CA MET A 140 -7.11 7.02 -8.05
C MET A 140 -8.54 6.82 -7.52
N THR A 141 -8.97 5.59 -7.26
CA THR A 141 -10.29 5.33 -6.65
C THR A 141 -10.41 5.99 -5.28
N LEU A 142 -9.39 5.84 -4.43
CA LEU A 142 -9.37 6.48 -3.12
C LEU A 142 -9.45 8.01 -3.24
N TRP A 143 -8.62 8.62 -4.08
CA TRP A 143 -8.59 10.07 -4.25
C TRP A 143 -9.91 10.62 -4.80
N THR A 144 -10.50 9.93 -5.78
CA THR A 144 -11.82 10.27 -6.33
C THR A 144 -12.89 10.25 -5.24
N ILE A 145 -12.91 9.23 -4.38
CA ILE A 145 -13.89 9.16 -3.29
C ILE A 145 -13.62 10.24 -2.24
N ILE A 146 -12.36 10.41 -1.82
CA ILE A 146 -11.95 11.37 -0.79
C ILE A 146 -12.37 12.79 -1.15
N ALA A 147 -12.26 13.17 -2.43
CA ALA A 147 -12.67 14.49 -2.91
C ALA A 147 -14.13 14.87 -2.52
N HIS A 148 -15.00 13.87 -2.29
CA HIS A 148 -16.40 14.08 -1.91
C HIS A 148 -16.68 13.98 -0.41
N ILE A 149 -15.78 13.39 0.38
CA ILE A 149 -16.06 13.02 1.79
C ILE A 149 -15.25 13.82 2.82
N MET A 150 -14.63 14.94 2.41
CA MET A 150 -13.86 15.85 3.27
C MET A 150 -14.75 16.79 4.12
N LYS A 151 -15.77 16.25 4.79
CA LYS A 151 -16.69 17.01 5.64
C LYS A 151 -17.01 16.23 6.91
N GLN A 152 -17.31 16.94 8.00
CA GLN A 152 -17.59 16.36 9.32
C GLN A 152 -18.69 15.29 9.30
N ASP A 153 -19.72 15.45 8.48
CA ASP A 153 -20.86 14.52 8.38
C ASP A 153 -20.44 13.10 7.92
N PHE A 154 -19.23 12.94 7.39
CA PHE A 154 -18.71 11.65 6.91
C PHE A 154 -17.87 10.89 7.94
N LEU A 155 -17.62 11.44 9.13
CA LEU A 155 -16.75 10.83 10.15
C LEU A 155 -17.15 9.39 10.49
N GLU A 156 -18.44 9.14 10.71
CA GLU A 156 -18.94 7.80 11.08
C GLU A 156 -18.66 6.78 9.97
N MET A 157 -19.00 7.12 8.73
CA MET A 157 -18.74 6.29 7.55
C MET A 157 -17.24 6.02 7.38
N THR A 158 -16.39 7.05 7.46
CA THR A 158 -14.94 6.90 7.34
C THR A 158 -14.39 5.99 8.45
N SER A 159 -14.89 6.12 9.68
CA SER A 159 -14.50 5.25 10.80
C SER A 159 -14.90 3.79 10.58
N MET A 160 -16.09 3.54 10.02
CA MET A 160 -16.53 2.20 9.64
C MET A 160 -15.63 1.58 8.58
N VAL A 161 -15.27 2.35 7.54
CA VAL A 161 -14.36 1.92 6.47
C VAL A 161 -12.98 1.57 7.03
N ILE A 162 -12.41 2.45 7.87
CA ILE A 162 -11.13 2.18 8.55
C ILE A 162 -11.21 0.86 9.34
N ASN A 163 -12.29 0.63 10.10
CA ASN A 163 -12.43 -0.60 10.87
C ASN A 163 -12.43 -1.86 9.98
N GLN A 164 -13.11 -1.83 8.84
CA GLN A 164 -13.07 -2.94 7.88
C GLN A 164 -11.68 -3.17 7.28
N LEU A 165 -10.91 -2.10 7.03
CA LEU A 165 -9.53 -2.22 6.57
C LEU A 165 -8.62 -2.87 7.63
N PHE A 166 -8.82 -2.58 8.91
CA PHE A 166 -8.09 -3.26 9.99
C PHE A 166 -8.40 -4.76 10.05
N ILE A 167 -9.65 -5.15 9.80
CA ILE A 167 -10.03 -6.57 9.68
C ILE A 167 -9.28 -7.21 8.51
N ALA A 168 -9.27 -6.56 7.35
CA ALA A 168 -8.56 -7.03 6.16
C ALA A 168 -7.04 -7.18 6.39
N ILE A 169 -6.40 -6.24 7.09
CA ILE A 169 -4.99 -6.36 7.47
C ILE A 169 -4.76 -7.55 8.40
N LYS A 170 -5.66 -7.78 9.36
CA LYS A 170 -5.54 -8.92 10.28
C LYS A 170 -5.66 -10.26 9.55
N GLU A 171 -6.60 -10.35 8.61
CA GLU A 171 -6.75 -11.52 7.73
C GLU A 171 -5.50 -11.69 6.88
N TRP A 172 -5.01 -10.61 6.25
CA TRP A 172 -3.78 -10.65 5.46
C TRP A 172 -2.57 -11.14 6.26
N PHE A 173 -2.38 -10.69 7.51
CA PHE A 173 -1.32 -11.21 8.38
C PHE A 173 -1.44 -12.71 8.63
N SER A 174 -2.66 -13.19 8.85
CA SER A 174 -2.92 -14.63 8.99
C SER A 174 -2.60 -15.38 7.71
N ASP A 175 -3.02 -14.87 6.56
CA ASP A 175 -2.88 -15.53 5.26
C ASP A 175 -1.43 -15.62 4.81
N ILE A 176 -0.58 -14.64 5.14
CA ILE A 176 0.86 -14.70 4.84
C ILE A 176 1.69 -15.40 5.94
N GLY A 177 1.04 -15.99 6.95
CA GLY A 177 1.72 -16.67 8.06
C GLY A 177 2.57 -15.72 8.94
N PHE A 178 2.14 -14.46 9.10
CA PHE A 178 2.90 -13.43 9.80
C PHE A 178 2.32 -13.09 11.17
N GLU A 179 3.01 -13.50 12.23
CA GLU A 179 2.51 -13.30 13.58
C GLU A 179 3.15 -12.11 14.33
N GLN A 180 4.42 -11.80 14.09
CA GLN A 180 5.15 -10.74 14.81
C GLN A 180 6.19 -10.07 13.93
N TYR A 181 6.40 -8.77 14.16
CA TYR A 181 7.36 -7.94 13.44
C TYR A 181 8.80 -8.46 13.44
N THR A 182 9.17 -9.28 14.42
CA THR A 182 10.49 -9.92 14.49
C THR A 182 10.67 -11.05 13.48
N ASP A 183 9.58 -11.62 12.95
CA ASP A 183 9.60 -12.76 12.03
C ASP A 183 9.73 -12.33 10.56
N ILE A 184 9.76 -11.02 10.30
CA ILE A 184 9.82 -10.52 8.92
C ILE A 184 11.08 -11.02 8.21
N ILE A 185 10.90 -11.74 7.10
CA ILE A 185 12.02 -12.23 6.29
C ILE A 185 12.76 -11.05 5.68
N LYS A 186 14.03 -10.82 6.03
CA LYS A 186 14.75 -9.60 5.64
C LYS A 186 14.98 -9.47 4.14
N ASP A 187 15.27 -10.58 3.46
CA ASP A 187 15.66 -10.63 2.04
C ASP A 187 14.49 -10.55 1.04
N GLN A 188 13.32 -10.07 1.49
CA GLN A 188 12.13 -9.94 0.65
C GLN A 188 11.56 -8.54 0.74
N VAL A 189 11.06 -7.92 -0.32
CA VAL A 189 10.32 -6.66 -0.20
C VAL A 189 9.27 -6.51 -1.27
N THR A 190 8.10 -6.03 -0.87
CA THR A 190 7.04 -5.57 -1.76
C THR A 190 6.87 -4.07 -1.56
N PHE A 191 6.63 -3.34 -2.66
CA PHE A 191 6.26 -1.93 -2.62
C PHE A 191 4.74 -1.71 -2.61
N HIS A 192 3.95 -2.78 -2.61
CA HIS A 192 2.50 -2.74 -2.84
C HIS A 192 1.74 -2.97 -1.54
N LEU A 193 1.36 -1.88 -0.86
CA LEU A 193 0.68 -1.89 0.44
C LEU A 193 -0.64 -1.06 0.42
N PRO A 194 -1.55 -1.26 -0.55
CA PRO A 194 -2.74 -0.43 -0.69
C PRO A 194 -3.63 -0.40 0.56
N LEU A 195 -3.78 -1.51 1.29
CA LEU A 195 -4.60 -1.53 2.51
C LEU A 195 -3.99 -0.63 3.61
N HIS A 196 -2.66 -0.65 3.75
CA HIS A 196 -1.96 0.22 4.71
C HIS A 196 -2.13 1.69 4.34
N ARG A 197 -2.01 1.99 3.04
CA ARG A 197 -2.13 3.35 2.49
C ARG A 197 -3.55 3.89 2.61
N TYR A 198 -4.56 3.05 2.40
CA TYR A 198 -5.96 3.40 2.64
C TYR A 198 -6.20 3.75 4.12
N ILE A 199 -5.70 2.94 5.06
CA ILE A 199 -5.79 3.24 6.50
C ILE A 199 -5.13 4.60 6.80
N SER A 200 -3.92 4.80 6.30
CA SER A 200 -3.14 6.01 6.50
C SER A 200 -3.86 7.26 6.02
N ILE A 201 -4.28 7.26 4.75
CA ILE A 201 -4.91 8.42 4.11
C ILE A 201 -6.28 8.69 4.73
N LEU A 202 -7.12 7.68 4.96
CA LEU A 202 -8.43 7.89 5.58
C LEU A 202 -8.31 8.39 7.02
N THR A 203 -7.32 7.92 7.77
CA THR A 203 -7.02 8.46 9.11
C THR A 203 -6.65 9.93 9.02
N TYR A 204 -5.72 10.29 8.12
CA TYR A 204 -5.34 11.68 7.90
C TYR A 204 -6.55 12.56 7.55
N MET A 205 -7.38 12.10 6.62
CA MET A 205 -8.58 12.82 6.19
C MET A 205 -9.56 13.02 7.35
N SER A 206 -9.76 11.97 8.15
CA SER A 206 -10.66 12.03 9.28
C SER A 206 -10.21 13.04 10.34
N MET A 207 -8.92 13.03 10.68
CA MET A 207 -8.35 13.96 11.65
C MET A 207 -8.38 15.41 11.19
N ASN A 208 -8.05 15.67 9.93
CA ASN A 208 -7.86 17.04 9.43
C ASN A 208 -9.15 17.71 8.91
N TYR A 209 -10.13 16.93 8.45
CA TYR A 209 -11.33 17.47 7.79
C TYR A 209 -12.65 17.01 8.40
N GLN A 210 -12.65 15.94 9.20
CA GLN A 210 -13.88 15.37 9.77
C GLN A 210 -13.95 15.50 11.29
N ASN A 211 -12.98 16.16 11.94
CA ASN A 211 -12.84 16.26 13.39
C ASN A 211 -12.73 14.89 14.09
N GLY A 212 -12.14 13.91 13.41
CA GLY A 212 -11.88 12.59 13.97
C GLY A 212 -10.72 12.59 14.97
N GLU A 213 -10.92 11.99 16.13
CA GLU A 213 -9.84 11.80 17.11
C GLU A 213 -9.06 10.51 16.81
N LEU A 214 -7.74 10.61 16.74
CA LEU A 214 -6.85 9.47 16.43
C LEU A 214 -7.15 8.23 17.28
N HIS A 215 -7.34 8.41 18.59
CA HIS A 215 -7.61 7.33 19.52
C HIS A 215 -8.89 6.53 19.18
N ASN A 216 -9.85 7.15 18.49
CA ASN A 216 -11.13 6.53 18.14
C ASN A 216 -11.10 5.92 16.73
N LEU A 217 -10.15 6.34 15.88
CA LEU A 217 -10.00 5.84 14.51
C LEU A 217 -9.29 4.49 14.44
N PHE A 218 -8.48 4.14 15.43
CA PHE A 218 -7.75 2.87 15.49
C PHE A 218 -8.50 1.85 16.37
N PRO A 219 -9.21 0.87 15.78
CA PRO A 219 -10.02 -0.08 16.55
C PRO A 219 -9.16 -1.11 17.31
N ILE A 220 -7.95 -1.41 16.79
CA ILE A 220 -7.02 -2.36 17.40
C ILE A 220 -5.84 -1.58 17.98
N LYS A 221 -5.75 -1.55 19.31
CA LYS A 221 -4.69 -0.85 20.08
C LYS A 221 -3.64 -1.79 20.64
N ASN A 222 -3.67 -3.05 20.23
CA ASN A 222 -2.68 -4.02 20.62
C ASN A 222 -1.31 -3.62 20.04
N GLU A 223 -0.34 -3.38 20.92
CA GLU A 223 0.99 -2.89 20.52
C GLU A 223 1.67 -3.81 19.49
N ARG A 224 1.57 -5.14 19.65
CA ARG A 224 2.12 -6.11 18.69
C ARG A 224 1.47 -5.95 17.31
N PHE A 225 0.14 -5.81 17.25
CA PHE A 225 -0.55 -5.57 15.98
C PHE A 225 -0.10 -4.26 15.32
N LEU A 226 0.07 -3.18 16.10
CA LEU A 226 0.52 -1.90 15.58
C LEU A 226 1.97 -1.96 15.06
N LEU A 227 2.86 -2.67 15.76
CA LEU A 227 4.22 -2.90 15.28
C LEU A 227 4.25 -3.77 14.01
N ASN A 228 3.37 -4.78 13.93
CA ASN A 228 3.17 -5.58 12.72
C ASN A 228 2.69 -4.73 11.55
N LEU A 229 1.80 -3.77 11.80
CA LEU A 229 1.33 -2.80 10.79
C LEU A 229 2.45 -1.85 10.33
N ALA A 230 3.35 -1.45 11.24
CA ALA A 230 4.45 -0.54 10.93
C ALA A 230 5.63 -1.19 10.19
N ILE A 231 5.88 -2.49 10.39
CA ILE A 231 7.12 -3.11 9.90
C ILE A 231 7.20 -3.18 8.36
N PHE A 232 6.09 -3.33 7.66
CA PHE A 232 6.05 -3.36 6.19
C PHE A 232 6.41 -2.00 5.55
N PRO A 233 5.75 -0.87 5.90
CA PRO A 233 6.16 0.44 5.39
C PRO A 233 7.57 0.83 5.86
N LEU A 234 7.97 0.47 7.09
CA LEU A 234 9.34 0.69 7.56
C LEU A 234 10.36 -0.04 6.69
N LYS A 235 10.08 -1.28 6.30
CA LYS A 235 10.97 -2.07 5.44
C LYS A 235 11.18 -1.43 4.08
N ILE A 236 10.14 -0.86 3.47
CA ILE A 236 10.26 -0.09 2.23
C ILE A 236 11.21 1.10 2.43
N GLN A 237 11.10 1.81 3.56
CA GLN A 237 12.01 2.92 3.88
C GLN A 237 13.46 2.48 4.07
N VAL A 238 13.70 1.31 4.68
CA VAL A 238 15.03 0.73 4.86
C VAL A 238 15.64 0.34 3.51
N VAL A 239 14.87 -0.37 2.67
CA VAL A 239 15.32 -0.88 1.37
C VAL A 239 15.85 0.23 0.46
N LYS A 240 15.29 1.44 0.53
CA LYS A 240 15.82 2.61 -0.21
C LYS A 240 17.30 2.82 0.06
N TYR A 241 17.73 2.69 1.31
CA TYR A 241 19.13 2.85 1.70
C TYR A 241 19.95 1.57 1.50
N GLU A 242 19.35 0.39 1.63
CA GLU A 242 20.01 -0.87 1.27
C GLU A 242 20.41 -0.87 -0.22
N ILE A 243 19.54 -0.40 -1.12
CA ILE A 243 19.82 -0.22 -2.55
C ILE A 243 21.00 0.73 -2.75
N MET A 244 21.06 1.85 -2.02
CA MET A 244 22.14 2.83 -2.12
C MET A 244 23.50 2.29 -1.67
N THR A 245 23.54 1.22 -0.85
CA THR A 245 24.82 0.59 -0.47
C THR A 245 25.50 -0.12 -1.63
N ASN A 246 24.77 -0.48 -2.69
CA ASN A 246 25.20 -1.38 -3.78
C ASN A 246 25.74 -2.75 -3.34
N ALA A 247 25.60 -3.11 -2.06
CA ALA A 247 26.13 -4.34 -1.49
C ALA A 247 25.03 -5.34 -1.11
N ILE A 248 23.87 -4.85 -0.68
CA ILE A 248 22.75 -5.70 -0.26
C ILE A 248 21.96 -6.18 -1.48
N TRP A 249 21.44 -5.26 -2.31
CA TRP A 249 20.62 -5.57 -3.49
C TRP A 249 21.43 -5.60 -4.81
N SER A 250 22.66 -6.15 -4.78
CA SER A 250 23.63 -6.01 -5.88
C SER A 250 23.18 -6.63 -7.21
N TYR A 251 22.42 -7.73 -7.17
CA TYR A 251 21.99 -8.46 -8.37
C TYR A 251 20.78 -7.82 -9.07
N TYR A 252 19.90 -7.17 -8.32
CA TYR A 252 18.69 -6.50 -8.80
C TYR A 252 18.77 -4.97 -8.73
N GLY A 253 19.98 -4.43 -8.56
CA GLY A 253 20.19 -3.04 -8.18
C GLY A 253 19.50 -2.04 -9.11
N TYR A 254 19.52 -2.26 -10.42
CA TYR A 254 18.88 -1.34 -11.38
C TYR A 254 17.34 -1.39 -11.34
N GLU A 255 16.74 -2.58 -11.34
CA GLU A 255 15.27 -2.72 -11.25
C GLU A 255 14.74 -2.23 -9.91
N MET A 256 15.43 -2.57 -8.82
CA MET A 256 15.13 -2.08 -7.48
C MET A 256 15.28 -0.56 -7.37
N GLN A 257 16.28 0.04 -8.02
CA GLN A 257 16.40 1.50 -8.13
C GLN A 257 15.19 2.10 -8.86
N ILE A 258 14.72 1.50 -9.95
CA ILE A 258 13.54 1.99 -10.67
C ILE A 258 12.29 1.88 -9.78
N GLN A 259 12.05 0.74 -9.13
CA GLN A 259 10.90 0.55 -8.23
C GLN A 259 10.95 1.53 -7.04
N SER A 260 12.11 1.68 -6.41
CA SER A 260 12.34 2.67 -5.35
C SER A 260 12.09 4.10 -5.83
N ASN A 261 12.51 4.42 -7.05
CA ASN A 261 12.23 5.71 -7.67
C ASN A 261 10.74 5.87 -7.94
N MET A 262 10.02 4.87 -8.45
CA MET A 262 8.56 4.93 -8.66
C MET A 262 7.82 5.17 -7.35
N TYR A 263 8.17 4.40 -6.32
CA TYR A 263 7.68 4.58 -4.96
C TYR A 263 7.91 6.00 -4.42
N SER A 264 9.07 6.58 -4.71
CA SER A 264 9.49 7.90 -4.23
C SER A 264 9.18 9.04 -5.23
N SER A 265 8.58 8.76 -6.39
CA SER A 265 8.49 9.71 -7.49
C SER A 265 7.51 10.84 -7.17
N ILE A 266 8.04 12.07 -7.15
CA ILE A 266 7.32 13.33 -6.85
C ILE A 266 6.40 13.77 -8.02
N ARG A 267 5.88 12.84 -8.83
CA ARG A 267 4.95 13.19 -9.93
C ARG A 267 3.49 12.99 -9.51
N GLY A 268 2.86 14.07 -9.04
CA GLY A 268 1.42 14.13 -8.79
C GLY A 268 0.92 13.25 -7.63
N ASN A 269 -0.33 12.79 -7.73
CA ASN A 269 -1.06 12.01 -6.70
C ASN A 269 -0.40 10.67 -6.27
N ILE A 270 0.64 10.22 -6.98
CA ILE A 270 1.35 8.95 -6.69
C ILE A 270 2.20 9.08 -5.41
N CYS A 271 2.90 10.20 -5.24
CA CYS A 271 3.79 10.42 -4.09
C CYS A 271 3.01 10.52 -2.78
N SER A 272 1.90 11.27 -2.79
CA SER A 272 1.00 11.40 -1.64
C SER A 272 0.38 10.04 -1.29
N TYR A 273 0.13 9.18 -2.28
CA TYR A 273 -0.47 7.88 -2.04
C TYR A 273 0.49 6.83 -1.49
N MET A 274 1.76 6.80 -1.95
CA MET A 274 2.73 5.78 -1.53
C MET A 274 3.59 6.27 -0.37
N ASN A 275 4.70 6.96 -0.66
CA ASN A 275 5.71 7.30 0.35
C ASN A 275 5.16 8.16 1.49
N ASP A 276 4.34 9.17 1.19
CA ASP A 276 3.79 10.04 2.24
C ASP A 276 2.78 9.31 3.13
N ALA A 277 1.98 8.41 2.56
CA ALA A 277 1.05 7.59 3.32
C ALA A 277 1.81 6.60 4.22
N ASP A 278 2.86 5.97 3.70
CA ASP A 278 3.69 5.03 4.47
C ASP A 278 4.42 5.77 5.61
N ILE A 279 4.95 6.97 5.36
CA ILE A 279 5.55 7.82 6.40
C ILE A 279 4.49 8.22 7.44
N PHE A 280 3.32 8.74 7.03
CA PHE A 280 2.27 9.14 7.96
C PHE A 280 1.83 7.98 8.86
N LEU A 281 1.70 6.78 8.30
CA LEU A 281 1.34 5.60 9.07
C LEU A 281 2.39 5.28 10.14
N LEU A 282 3.68 5.37 9.79
CA LEU A 282 4.77 5.22 10.76
C LEU A 282 4.72 6.29 11.85
N GLN A 283 4.43 7.54 11.50
CA GLN A 283 4.25 8.64 12.46
C GLN A 283 3.15 8.31 13.45
N ILE A 284 1.95 8.00 12.96
CA ILE A 284 0.81 7.66 13.80
C ILE A 284 1.12 6.49 14.70
N ILE A 285 1.64 5.38 14.17
CA ILE A 285 1.94 4.19 14.98
C ILE A 285 2.99 4.50 16.05
N SER A 286 4.02 5.30 15.73
CA SER A 286 5.06 5.68 16.70
C SER A 286 4.51 6.44 17.91
N THR A 287 3.36 7.10 17.77
CA THR A 287 2.67 7.78 18.89
C THR A 287 1.76 6.84 19.71
N LEU A 288 1.42 5.67 19.17
CA LEU A 288 0.47 4.73 19.77
C LEU A 288 1.14 3.53 20.46
N VAL A 289 2.44 3.32 20.27
CA VAL A 289 3.21 2.21 20.85
C VAL A 289 4.27 2.72 21.82
N ASN A 290 4.91 1.82 22.58
CA ASN A 290 6.03 2.19 23.43
C ASN A 290 7.20 2.68 22.58
N THR A 291 7.70 3.87 22.91
CA THR A 291 8.81 4.50 22.19
C THR A 291 10.05 3.62 22.13
N ASN A 292 10.41 2.92 23.20
CA ASN A 292 11.59 2.05 23.21
C ASN A 292 11.41 0.85 22.29
N THR A 293 10.23 0.21 22.30
CA THR A 293 9.94 -0.93 21.42
C THR A 293 9.98 -0.50 19.95
N PHE A 294 9.37 0.64 19.62
CA PHE A 294 9.41 1.18 18.26
C PHE A 294 10.84 1.50 17.81
N MET A 295 11.63 2.18 18.66
CA MET A 295 13.02 2.54 18.33
C MET A 295 13.91 1.30 18.19
N GLN A 296 13.68 0.25 18.99
CA GLN A 296 14.38 -1.02 18.84
C GLN A 296 14.05 -1.70 17.50
N MET A 297 12.76 -1.79 17.15
CA MET A 297 12.33 -2.27 15.83
C MET A 297 12.98 -1.46 14.72
N PHE A 298 12.89 -0.12 14.80
CA PHE A 298 13.41 0.82 13.82
C PHE A 298 14.91 0.61 13.55
N PHE A 299 15.75 0.72 14.58
CA PHE A 299 17.20 0.60 14.40
C PHE A 299 17.64 -0.82 14.03
N LYS A 300 16.93 -1.86 14.52
CA LYS A 300 17.20 -3.24 14.13
C LYS A 300 16.95 -3.46 12.64
N SER A 301 15.92 -2.84 12.07
CA SER A 301 15.64 -2.93 10.63
C SER A 301 16.76 -2.31 9.78
N PHE A 302 17.46 -1.28 10.27
CA PHE A 302 18.64 -0.69 9.61
C PHE A 302 19.97 -1.38 9.97
N TYR A 303 19.95 -2.52 10.68
CA TYR A 303 21.15 -3.24 11.13
C TYR A 303 22.11 -2.44 12.04
N ILE A 304 21.64 -1.33 12.63
CA ILE A 304 22.48 -0.40 13.40
C ILE A 304 23.01 -1.01 14.72
N PRO A 305 22.19 -1.70 15.54
CA PRO A 305 22.69 -2.23 16.81
C PRO A 305 23.85 -3.20 16.64
N GLY A 306 23.79 -4.07 15.62
CA GLY A 306 24.86 -5.03 15.32
C GLY A 306 26.15 -4.40 14.80
N TRP A 307 26.09 -3.16 14.31
CA TRP A 307 27.26 -2.41 13.87
C TRP A 307 27.90 -1.57 14.98
N LEU A 308 27.08 -0.87 15.79
CA LEU A 308 27.58 -0.01 16.87
C LEU A 308 28.07 -0.81 18.09
N VAL A 309 27.44 -1.93 18.40
CA VAL A 309 27.85 -2.81 19.50
C VAL A 309 28.79 -3.87 18.92
N GLN A 310 30.09 -3.60 19.01
CA GLN A 310 31.17 -4.43 18.47
C GLN A 310 31.05 -5.95 18.75
N ASN A 311 31.05 -6.73 17.66
CA ASN A 311 31.92 -7.90 17.43
C ASN A 311 31.60 -9.30 18.02
N THR A 312 30.39 -9.85 17.85
CA THR A 312 30.23 -11.33 17.88
C THR A 312 29.41 -11.95 16.75
N GLU A 313 28.60 -11.17 16.02
CA GLU A 313 27.90 -11.67 14.84
C GLU A 313 28.06 -10.65 13.70
N LYS A 314 28.93 -10.95 12.74
CA LYS A 314 28.99 -10.25 11.45
C LYS A 314 27.65 -10.47 10.74
N ASN A 315 26.64 -9.67 11.07
CA ASN A 315 25.28 -9.91 10.60
C ASN A 315 25.13 -9.73 9.08
N LEU A 316 25.98 -8.91 8.46
CA LEU A 316 26.20 -8.84 7.01
C LEU A 316 27.69 -8.51 6.81
N ALA A 317 28.41 -9.18 5.91
CA ALA A 317 29.83 -8.89 5.66
C ALA A 317 30.00 -7.60 4.81
N LEU A 318 29.42 -6.49 5.27
CA LEU A 318 29.40 -5.21 4.55
C LEU A 318 30.66 -4.39 4.80
N GLU A 319 30.99 -3.55 3.81
CA GLU A 319 32.01 -2.52 3.97
C GLU A 319 31.54 -1.41 4.92
N LYS A 320 32.51 -0.71 5.54
CA LYS A 320 32.22 0.41 6.45
C LYS A 320 31.39 1.51 5.78
N SER A 321 31.60 1.76 4.48
CA SER A 321 30.84 2.71 3.67
C SER A 321 29.34 2.37 3.65
N SER A 322 29.00 1.10 3.44
CA SER A 322 27.61 0.61 3.45
C SER A 322 26.93 0.83 4.80
N TYR A 323 27.64 0.58 5.91
CA TYR A 323 27.10 0.85 7.25
C TYR A 323 26.87 2.35 7.51
N ILE A 324 27.74 3.21 7.00
CA ILE A 324 27.55 4.67 7.09
C ILE A 324 26.28 5.07 6.33
N THR A 325 26.09 4.57 5.10
CA THR A 325 24.86 4.83 4.32
C THR A 325 23.59 4.39 5.07
N LEU A 326 23.63 3.21 5.70
CA LEU A 326 22.49 2.72 6.50
C LEU A 326 22.24 3.56 7.75
N LEU A 327 23.29 4.00 8.44
CA LEU A 327 23.17 4.92 9.59
C LEU A 327 22.57 6.26 9.15
N GLU A 328 23.13 6.88 8.13
CA GLU A 328 22.61 8.14 7.57
C GLU A 328 21.15 7.99 7.18
N GLY A 329 20.80 6.91 6.49
CA GLY A 329 19.44 6.61 6.12
C GLY A 329 18.50 6.46 7.31
N SER A 330 18.93 5.76 8.37
CA SER A 330 18.13 5.63 9.59
C SER A 330 17.85 6.98 10.25
N LEU A 331 18.82 7.90 10.26
CA LEU A 331 18.65 9.24 10.83
C LEU A 331 17.73 10.11 9.94
N ILE A 332 17.84 10.00 8.62
CA ILE A 332 16.97 10.71 7.68
C ILE A 332 15.52 10.22 7.82
N VAL A 333 15.29 8.91 7.86
CA VAL A 333 13.93 8.37 8.00
C VAL A 333 13.36 8.72 9.38
N LEU A 334 14.14 8.60 10.45
CA LEU A 334 13.70 8.96 11.79
C LEU A 334 13.35 10.46 11.89
N SER A 335 14.19 11.34 11.33
CA SER A 335 13.90 12.78 11.30
C SER A 335 12.68 13.09 10.45
N THR A 336 12.46 12.36 9.35
CA THR A 336 11.23 12.46 8.54
C THR A 336 10.00 12.06 9.37
N ILE A 337 10.04 10.94 10.08
CA ILE A 337 8.94 10.51 10.97
C ILE A 337 8.67 11.58 12.04
N VAL A 338 9.70 12.21 12.63
CA VAL A 338 9.49 13.18 13.70
C VAL A 338 9.05 14.56 13.20
N ALA A 339 9.57 15.03 12.06
CA ALA A 339 9.49 16.44 11.67
C ALA A 339 8.74 16.72 10.36
N PHE A 340 8.51 15.71 9.51
CA PHE A 340 7.85 15.92 8.22
C PHE A 340 6.34 16.03 8.39
N THR A 341 5.71 16.93 7.64
CA THR A 341 4.25 16.97 7.48
C THR A 341 3.89 16.38 6.11
N PRO A 342 3.34 15.15 6.06
CA PRO A 342 2.97 14.49 4.80
C PRO A 342 2.02 15.33 3.95
N HIS A 343 2.15 15.27 2.62
CA HIS A 343 1.26 15.99 1.69
C HIS A 343 0.01 15.16 1.33
N LEU A 344 -0.60 14.55 2.35
CA LEU A 344 -1.86 13.82 2.20
C LEU A 344 -3.03 14.82 2.03
N GLY A 345 -3.98 14.53 1.14
CA GLY A 345 -5.19 15.34 1.00
C GLY A 345 -5.06 16.65 0.22
N ARG A 346 -3.89 16.96 -0.37
CA ARG A 346 -3.80 18.02 -1.39
C ARG A 346 -4.37 17.52 -2.71
N VAL A 347 -5.67 17.75 -2.92
CA VAL A 347 -6.27 17.63 -4.25
C VAL A 347 -5.66 18.75 -5.11
N ILE A 348 -4.82 18.41 -6.09
CA ILE A 348 -4.32 19.36 -7.10
C ILE A 348 -5.34 19.44 -8.22
#